data_AF-A0A6L3MQT7-F1
#
_entry.id   AF-A0A6L3MQT7-F1
#
_cell.length_a   1.000
_cell.length_b   1.000
_cell.length_c   1.000
_cell.angle_alpha   90.00
_cell.angle_beta   90.00
_cell.angle_gamma   90.00
#
_symmetry.space_group_name_H-M   'P 1'
#
loop_
_entity.id
_entity.type
_entity.pdbx_description
1 polymer ?
#
loop_
_entity_poly.entity_id
_entity_poly.type
_entity_poly.pdbx_seq_one_letter_code
_entity_poly.pdbx_strand_id
1 'polypeptide(L)'
;SAGRDGGADDAPPPVIGRYARTLGAQVPGRLVTSAKSWLSHASVDRLAAILPWGAAEGVDKVSPVDASASYLAHVRAAWDARFPDAPLAKQDVILTVPASFDDGARALTVEAARRAKLPALRLLEEPQAAFYDWLYGQRATLRDTFAAARRVLICDVGGGTTDLTLVDVAPGDDGEPAFTRVGVGNHLMLGGDNMDLALARLLEPRLTEPGTRLSAASLSQLVERCRAAKERLLGDDAPASVTVTLLGAGSKLVG
;
A
#
# COMPACT_ATOMS: atom_id res chain seq x y z
N SER A 1 -43.00 13.87 25.25
CA SER A 1 -42.04 14.39 24.26
C SER A 1 -40.65 14.39 24.87
N ALA A 2 -39.76 13.55 24.35
CA ALA A 2 -38.31 13.74 24.36
C ALA A 2 -37.75 12.60 23.49
N GLY A 3 -37.52 12.92 22.22
CA GLY A 3 -36.90 12.01 21.27
C GLY A 3 -35.48 11.70 21.71
N ARG A 4 -35.11 10.42 21.64
CA ARG A 4 -33.71 10.00 21.68
C ARG A 4 -33.13 10.29 20.30
N ASP A 5 -32.27 11.29 20.22
CA ASP A 5 -31.34 11.45 19.10
C ASP A 5 -30.36 10.27 19.14
N GLY A 6 -30.60 9.27 18.30
CA GLY A 6 -29.65 8.21 17.97
C GLY A 6 -28.57 8.78 17.05
N GLY A 7 -27.62 9.51 17.64
CA GLY A 7 -26.43 10.00 16.96
C GLY A 7 -25.49 8.85 16.58
N ALA A 8 -24.76 9.05 15.48
CA ALA A 8 -23.92 8.10 14.75
C ALA A 8 -22.68 7.53 15.49
N ASP A 9 -22.72 7.42 16.82
CA ASP A 9 -21.53 7.23 17.68
C ASP A 9 -21.38 5.81 18.27
N ASP A 10 -22.21 4.86 17.83
CA ASP A 10 -22.24 3.48 18.38
C ASP A 10 -21.61 2.44 17.44
N ALA A 11 -20.95 2.90 16.36
CA ALA A 11 -20.21 2.01 15.46
C ALA A 11 -18.90 1.57 16.16
N PRO A 12 -18.60 0.26 16.21
CA PRO A 12 -17.36 -0.22 16.79
C PRO A 12 -16.16 0.39 16.04
N PRO A 13 -15.04 0.67 16.75
CA PRO A 13 -13.89 1.29 16.14
C PRO A 13 -13.36 0.46 14.96
N PRO A 14 -12.82 1.10 13.92
CA PRO A 14 -12.30 0.38 12.77
C PRO A 14 -11.14 -0.51 13.19
N VAL A 15 -11.11 -1.72 12.63
CA VAL A 15 -9.97 -2.62 12.76
C VAL A 15 -8.94 -2.24 11.70
N ILE A 16 -7.66 -2.12 12.08
CA ILE A 16 -6.57 -1.69 11.20
C ILE A 16 -5.45 -2.75 11.23
N GLY A 17 -4.71 -2.85 10.13
CA GLY A 17 -3.56 -3.75 10.02
C GLY A 17 -3.95 -5.20 9.70
N ARG A 18 -3.24 -6.17 10.30
CA ARG A 18 -3.38 -7.59 9.92
C ARG A 18 -4.78 -8.14 10.16
N TYR A 19 -5.42 -7.74 11.26
CA TYR A 19 -6.79 -8.17 11.56
C TYR A 19 -7.80 -7.62 10.55
N ALA A 20 -7.64 -6.36 10.13
CA ALA A 20 -8.46 -5.74 9.09
C ALA A 20 -8.38 -6.54 7.80
N ARG A 21 -7.17 -6.96 7.42
CA ARG A 21 -6.93 -7.79 6.24
C ARG A 21 -7.61 -9.16 6.33
N THR A 22 -7.45 -9.86 7.47
CA THR A 22 -8.03 -11.19 7.67
C THR A 22 -9.56 -11.17 7.69
N LEU A 23 -10.16 -10.19 8.39
CA LEU A 23 -11.61 -10.04 8.45
C LEU A 23 -12.17 -9.49 7.14
N GLY A 24 -11.50 -8.52 6.53
CA GLY A 24 -11.89 -7.91 5.27
C GLY A 24 -11.93 -8.88 4.10
N ALA A 25 -11.11 -9.92 4.09
CA ALA A 25 -11.21 -11.00 3.12
C ALA A 25 -12.55 -11.76 3.18
N GLN A 26 -13.23 -11.75 4.34
CA GLN A 26 -14.54 -12.37 4.54
C GLN A 26 -15.70 -11.41 4.21
N VAL A 27 -15.45 -10.10 4.31
CA VAL A 27 -16.42 -9.04 3.99
C VAL A 27 -15.79 -7.96 3.09
N PRO A 28 -15.46 -8.27 1.82
CA PRO A 28 -14.68 -7.37 0.96
C PRO A 28 -15.31 -5.97 0.79
N GLY A 29 -16.65 -5.91 0.77
CA GLY A 29 -17.39 -4.64 0.66
C GLY A 29 -17.25 -3.70 1.86
N ARG A 30 -16.59 -4.12 2.94
CA ARG A 30 -16.28 -3.32 4.14
C ARG A 30 -14.78 -3.07 4.34
N LEU A 31 -13.92 -3.58 3.45
CA LEU A 31 -12.48 -3.45 3.58
C LEU A 31 -11.96 -2.24 2.79
N VAL A 32 -11.38 -1.28 3.49
CA VAL A 32 -10.62 -0.19 2.86
C VAL A 32 -9.21 -0.68 2.54
N THR A 33 -8.82 -0.63 1.27
CA THR A 33 -7.45 -0.90 0.80
C THR A 33 -6.97 0.21 -0.15
N SER A 34 -5.67 0.21 -0.45
CA SER A 34 -5.05 1.05 -1.48
C SER A 34 -5.36 2.55 -1.36
N ALA A 35 -5.61 3.04 -0.13
CA ALA A 35 -5.96 4.44 0.13
C ALA A 35 -4.89 5.41 -0.40
N LYS A 36 -3.61 5.01 -0.33
CA LYS A 36 -2.48 5.76 -0.88
C LYS A 36 -2.57 5.97 -2.40
N SER A 37 -3.02 4.95 -3.15
CA SER A 37 -3.25 5.06 -4.59
C SER A 37 -4.42 6.01 -4.89
N TRP A 38 -5.49 5.98 -4.09
CA TRP A 38 -6.57 6.96 -4.22
C TRP A 38 -6.14 8.39 -3.89
N LEU A 39 -5.20 8.54 -2.96
CA LEU A 39 -4.61 9.84 -2.62
C LEU A 39 -3.73 10.41 -3.74
N SER A 40 -3.21 9.56 -4.64
CA SER A 40 -2.43 9.96 -5.81
C SER A 40 -3.29 10.35 -7.01
N HIS A 41 -4.53 9.85 -7.09
CA HIS A 41 -5.45 10.17 -8.17
C HIS A 41 -5.98 11.60 -8.08
N ALA A 42 -5.58 12.46 -9.01
CA ALA A 42 -6.02 13.87 -9.06
C ALA A 42 -7.46 14.06 -9.55
N SER A 43 -8.05 13.05 -10.21
CA SER A 43 -9.40 13.10 -10.76
C SER A 43 -10.51 12.80 -9.74
N VAL A 44 -10.16 12.45 -8.50
CA VAL A 44 -11.12 12.15 -7.44
C VAL A 44 -11.05 13.20 -6.35
N ASP A 45 -12.17 13.42 -5.66
CA ASP A 45 -12.16 14.16 -4.42
C ASP A 45 -11.54 13.29 -3.30
N ARG A 46 -10.28 13.59 -2.99
CA ARG A 46 -9.47 12.87 -2.00
C ARG A 46 -9.93 13.10 -0.55
N LEU A 47 -10.84 14.06 -0.32
CA LEU A 47 -11.45 14.38 0.97
C LEU A 47 -12.87 13.81 1.10
N ALA A 48 -13.51 13.40 0.01
CA ALA A 48 -14.81 12.78 0.04
C ALA A 48 -14.76 11.32 0.54
N ALA A 49 -15.81 10.88 1.22
CA ALA A 49 -15.98 9.52 1.71
C ALA A 49 -16.26 8.52 0.56
N ILE A 50 -15.20 8.11 -0.14
CA ILE A 50 -15.29 7.25 -1.33
C ILE A 50 -14.83 5.79 -1.09
N LEU A 51 -14.18 5.51 0.04
CA LEU A 51 -13.66 4.17 0.37
C LEU A 51 -14.48 3.50 1.46
N PRO A 52 -14.79 2.19 1.40
CA PRO A 52 -14.39 1.28 0.34
C PRO A 52 -15.12 1.54 -0.99
N TRP A 53 -14.36 1.48 -2.08
CA TRP A 53 -14.89 1.73 -3.41
C TRP A 53 -15.87 0.62 -3.81
N GLY A 54 -17.00 0.99 -4.39
CA GLY A 54 -18.03 0.01 -4.79
C GLY A 54 -18.74 -0.69 -3.63
N ALA A 55 -18.63 -0.17 -2.41
CA ALA A 55 -19.36 -0.71 -1.27
C ALA A 55 -20.89 -0.63 -1.47
N ALA A 56 -21.60 -1.62 -0.92
CA ALA A 56 -23.06 -1.66 -0.94
C ALA A 56 -23.67 -0.48 -0.17
N GLU A 57 -24.93 -0.19 -0.45
CA GLU A 57 -25.70 0.83 0.27
C GLU A 57 -25.75 0.52 1.77
N GLY A 58 -25.62 1.55 2.62
CA GLY A 58 -25.56 1.40 4.07
C GLY A 58 -24.20 0.98 4.64
N VAL A 59 -23.14 0.88 3.82
CA VAL A 59 -21.77 0.75 4.31
C VAL A 59 -21.15 2.13 4.49
N ASP A 60 -20.71 2.43 5.70
CA ASP A 60 -19.98 3.67 6.01
C ASP A 60 -18.68 3.75 5.21
N LYS A 61 -18.44 4.93 4.67
CA LYS A 61 -17.25 5.23 3.87
C LYS A 61 -16.38 6.27 4.56
N VAL A 62 -15.10 6.26 4.20
CA VAL A 62 -14.08 7.20 4.65
C VAL A 62 -13.34 7.79 3.46
N SER A 63 -12.75 8.96 3.67
CA SER A 63 -11.89 9.57 2.66
C SER A 63 -10.54 8.87 2.56
N PRO A 64 -9.85 8.92 1.41
CA PRO A 64 -8.45 8.51 1.28
C PRO A 64 -7.54 9.14 2.34
N VAL A 65 -7.79 10.41 2.71
CA VAL A 65 -7.06 11.11 3.77
C VAL A 65 -7.34 10.52 5.15
N ASP A 66 -8.60 10.25 5.50
CA ASP A 66 -8.97 9.66 6.79
C ASP A 66 -8.47 8.22 6.92
N ALA A 67 -8.56 7.44 5.85
CA ALA A 67 -7.97 6.11 5.79
C ALA A 67 -6.45 6.17 6.03
N SER A 68 -5.74 7.07 5.34
CA SER A 68 -4.29 7.26 5.53
C SER A 68 -3.94 7.73 6.94
N ALA A 69 -4.74 8.63 7.52
CA ALA A 69 -4.58 9.09 8.90
C ALA A 69 -4.76 7.95 9.90
N SER A 70 -5.74 7.08 9.67
CA SER A 70 -5.97 5.90 10.50
C SER A 70 -4.78 4.93 10.48
N TYR A 71 -4.15 4.76 9.31
CA TYR A 71 -2.96 3.91 9.16
C TYR A 71 -1.76 4.49 9.93
N LEU A 72 -1.52 5.80 9.78
CA LEU A 72 -0.45 6.49 10.51
C LEU A 72 -0.70 6.47 12.02
N ALA A 73 -1.95 6.62 12.46
CA ALA A 73 -2.31 6.53 13.87
C ALA A 73 -2.07 5.12 14.42
N HIS A 74 -2.35 4.07 13.64
CA HIS A 74 -2.05 2.69 14.00
C HIS A 74 -0.54 2.44 14.12
N VAL A 75 0.27 2.95 13.18
CA VAL A 75 1.74 2.87 13.25
C VAL A 75 2.26 3.61 14.49
N ARG A 76 1.76 4.82 14.75
CA ARG A 76 2.11 5.59 15.95
C ARG A 76 1.79 4.81 17.22
N ALA A 77 0.58 4.27 17.34
CA ALA A 77 0.17 3.50 18.51
C ALA A 77 1.04 2.25 18.72
N ALA A 78 1.40 1.55 17.65
CA ALA A 78 2.30 0.39 17.72
C ALA A 78 3.72 0.79 18.16
N TRP A 79 4.25 1.91 17.67
CA TRP A 79 5.54 2.45 18.12
C TRP A 79 5.49 2.86 19.59
N ASP A 80 4.53 3.67 19.99
CA ASP A 80 4.41 4.21 21.35
C ASP A 80 4.23 3.09 22.38
N ALA A 81 3.55 1.99 22.01
CA ALA A 81 3.45 0.80 22.85
C ALA A 81 4.79 0.05 23.01
N ARG A 82 5.62 0.04 21.97
CA ARG A 82 6.94 -0.63 21.99
C ARG A 82 8.02 0.24 22.64
N PHE A 83 7.91 1.56 22.51
CA PHE A 83 8.89 2.54 22.96
C PHE A 83 8.23 3.63 23.82
N PRO A 84 7.77 3.29 25.03
CA PRO A 84 7.00 4.21 25.89
C PRO A 84 7.78 5.48 26.24
N ASP A 85 9.11 5.38 26.38
CA ASP A 85 9.99 6.50 26.73
C ASP A 85 10.45 7.33 25.51
N ALA A 86 10.17 6.86 24.30
CA ALA A 86 10.50 7.55 23.05
C ALA A 86 9.28 7.63 22.11
N PRO A 87 8.22 8.37 22.47
CA PRO A 87 7.01 8.48 21.64
C PRO A 87 7.33 8.94 20.22
N LEU A 88 6.67 8.36 19.22
CA LEU A 88 6.95 8.61 17.80
C LEU A 88 6.80 10.09 17.45
N ALA A 89 5.80 10.77 18.03
CA ALA A 89 5.53 12.18 17.80
C ALA A 89 6.63 13.12 18.32
N LYS A 90 7.59 12.62 19.11
CA LYS A 90 8.76 13.38 19.60
C LYS A 90 10.05 13.06 18.85
N GLN A 91 9.99 12.20 17.84
CA GLN A 91 11.15 11.81 17.04
C GLN A 91 11.23 12.61 15.74
N ASP A 92 12.40 12.60 15.12
CA ASP A 92 12.55 13.09 13.75
C ASP A 92 11.97 12.08 12.76
N VAL A 93 10.70 12.27 12.38
CA VAL A 93 10.00 11.36 11.48
C VAL A 93 10.27 11.74 10.02
N ILE A 94 10.71 10.76 9.24
CA ILE A 94 10.72 10.81 7.78
C ILE A 94 9.59 9.91 7.28
N LEU A 95 8.65 10.48 6.53
CA LEU A 95 7.53 9.75 5.93
C LEU A 95 7.74 9.67 4.42
N THR A 96 7.74 8.46 3.89
CA THR A 96 7.98 8.26 2.46
C THR A 96 6.72 8.49 1.62
N VAL A 97 6.90 9.04 0.42
CA VAL A 97 5.85 9.25 -0.58
C VAL A 97 6.32 8.85 -1.97
N PRO A 98 5.43 8.46 -2.90
CA PRO A 98 5.83 8.15 -4.26
C PRO A 98 6.43 9.39 -4.92
N ALA A 99 7.46 9.20 -5.76
CA ALA A 99 8.08 10.31 -6.48
C ALA A 99 7.11 11.03 -7.42
N SER A 100 6.12 10.29 -7.91
CA SER A 100 5.02 10.73 -8.77
C SER A 100 3.93 11.56 -8.08
N PHE A 101 3.93 11.68 -6.75
CA PHE A 101 2.93 12.50 -6.06
C PHE A 101 3.06 13.98 -6.42
N ASP A 102 1.92 14.54 -6.86
CA ASP A 102 1.76 15.99 -7.00
C ASP A 102 1.78 16.70 -5.64
N ASP A 103 1.95 18.02 -5.66
CA ASP A 103 2.00 18.85 -4.45
C ASP A 103 0.74 18.72 -3.60
N GLY A 104 -0.43 18.51 -4.24
CA GLY A 104 -1.69 18.28 -3.54
C GLY A 104 -1.70 16.97 -2.75
N ALA A 105 -1.21 15.88 -3.33
CA ALA A 105 -1.11 14.57 -2.70
C ALA A 105 -0.09 14.61 -1.55
N ARG A 106 1.03 15.34 -1.72
CA ARG A 106 2.01 15.59 -0.66
C ARG A 106 1.38 16.36 0.50
N ALA A 107 0.67 17.46 0.23
CA ALA A 107 -0.02 18.24 1.25
C ALA A 107 -1.07 17.42 2.00
N LEU A 108 -1.86 16.61 1.30
CA LEU A 108 -2.86 15.72 1.90
C LEU A 108 -2.24 14.60 2.74
N THR A 109 -1.04 14.12 2.37
CA THR A 109 -0.28 13.17 3.18
C THR A 109 0.18 13.81 4.50
N VAL A 110 0.66 15.05 4.46
CA VAL A 110 1.01 15.82 5.67
C VAL A 110 -0.22 16.06 6.54
N GLU A 111 -1.36 16.38 5.93
CA GLU A 111 -2.63 16.54 6.67
C GLU A 111 -3.07 15.23 7.33
N ALA A 112 -2.96 14.10 6.63
CA ALA A 112 -3.24 12.78 7.22
C ALA A 112 -2.33 12.51 8.44
N ALA A 113 -1.05 12.85 8.36
CA ALA A 113 -0.11 12.72 9.48
C ALA A 113 -0.47 13.64 10.66
N ARG A 114 -0.88 14.88 10.38
CA ARG A 114 -1.37 15.81 11.41
C ARG A 114 -2.60 15.25 12.12
N ARG A 115 -3.57 14.69 11.39
CA ARG A 115 -4.75 14.00 11.94
C ARG A 115 -4.34 12.81 12.82
N ALA A 116 -3.29 12.09 12.43
CA ALA A 116 -2.69 10.98 13.19
C ALA A 116 -1.85 11.42 14.41
N LYS A 117 -1.80 12.73 14.72
CA LYS A 117 -0.99 13.32 15.80
C LYS A 117 0.53 13.21 15.58
N LEU A 118 0.95 13.28 14.31
CA LEU A 118 2.34 13.41 13.88
C LEU A 118 2.53 14.76 13.17
N PRO A 119 2.58 15.89 13.91
CA PRO A 119 2.55 17.23 13.31
C PRO A 119 3.87 17.67 12.68
N ALA A 120 4.99 17.04 13.05
CA ALA A 120 6.31 17.35 12.55
C ALA A 120 6.90 16.12 11.86
N LEU A 121 7.08 16.22 10.54
CA LEU A 121 7.74 15.21 9.73
C LEU A 121 8.37 15.85 8.49
N ARG A 122 9.27 15.11 7.87
CA ARG A 122 9.79 15.42 6.53
C ARG A 122 9.31 14.37 5.55
N LEU A 123 8.89 14.81 4.37
CA LEU A 123 8.61 13.87 3.29
C LEU A 123 9.92 13.50 2.59
N LEU A 124 10.06 12.23 2.23
CA LEU A 124 11.12 11.72 1.38
C LEU A 124 10.51 10.90 0.27
N GLU A 125 11.04 10.98 -0.95
CA GLU A 125 10.53 10.12 -2.01
C GLU A 125 10.96 8.67 -1.79
N GLU A 126 10.06 7.73 -2.00
CA GLU A 126 10.33 6.29 -1.86
C GLU A 126 11.55 5.79 -2.64
N PRO A 127 11.72 6.10 -3.95
CA PRO A 127 12.91 5.67 -4.67
C PRO A 127 14.19 6.29 -4.11
N GLN A 128 14.14 7.52 -3.57
CA GLN A 128 15.30 8.14 -2.92
C GLN A 128 15.63 7.45 -1.59
N ALA A 129 14.61 7.12 -0.79
CA ALA A 129 14.78 6.40 0.46
C ALA A 129 15.45 5.03 0.23
N ALA A 130 14.95 4.26 -0.74
CA ALA A 130 15.52 2.98 -1.11
C ALA A 130 16.97 3.11 -1.61
N PHE A 131 17.25 4.13 -2.42
CA PHE A 131 18.60 4.36 -2.93
C PHE A 131 19.58 4.78 -1.82
N TYR A 132 19.17 5.64 -0.90
CA TYR A 132 20.00 6.05 0.24
C TYR A 132 20.32 4.88 1.18
N ASP A 133 19.35 4.00 1.45
CA ASP A 133 19.60 2.79 2.23
C ASP A 133 20.63 1.87 1.55
N TRP A 134 20.46 1.63 0.25
CA TRP A 134 21.40 0.82 -0.53
C TRP A 134 22.81 1.44 -0.57
N LEU A 135 22.91 2.76 -0.78
CA LEU A 135 24.18 3.49 -0.77
C LEU A 135 24.86 3.38 0.59
N TYR A 136 24.09 3.53 1.66
CA TYR A 136 24.61 3.38 3.02
C TYR A 136 25.16 1.96 3.22
N GLY A 137 24.45 0.92 2.76
CA GLY A 137 24.93 -0.47 2.79
C GLY A 137 26.24 -0.68 2.03
N GLN A 138 26.42 0.00 0.90
CA GLN A 138 27.61 -0.11 0.03
C GLN A 138 28.72 0.91 0.34
N ARG A 139 28.58 1.72 1.40
CA ARG A 139 29.46 2.88 1.68
C ARG A 139 30.97 2.60 1.69
N ALA A 140 31.37 1.37 2.02
CA ALA A 140 32.78 0.97 2.06
C ALA A 140 33.38 0.72 0.66
N THR A 141 32.54 0.45 -0.34
CA THR A 141 32.96 0.05 -1.69
C THR A 141 32.34 0.92 -2.79
N LEU A 142 31.74 2.07 -2.44
CA LEU A 142 31.00 2.92 -3.38
C LEU A 142 31.80 3.27 -4.64
N ARG A 143 33.07 3.65 -4.48
CA ARG A 143 33.95 3.97 -5.61
C ARG A 143 34.07 2.80 -6.59
N ASP A 144 34.32 1.61 -6.09
CA ASP A 144 34.47 0.41 -6.91
C ASP A 144 33.14 0.00 -7.55
N THR A 145 32.05 0.06 -6.76
CA THR A 145 30.69 -0.22 -7.22
C THR A 145 30.28 0.67 -8.39
N PHE A 146 30.72 1.93 -8.39
CA PHE A 146 30.35 2.93 -9.40
C PHE A 146 31.44 3.25 -10.41
N ALA A 147 32.61 2.61 -10.36
CA ALA A 147 33.75 2.93 -11.21
C ALA A 147 33.43 2.90 -12.73
N ALA A 148 32.55 1.99 -13.15
CA ALA A 148 32.11 1.86 -14.54
C ALA A 148 30.66 2.32 -14.78
N ALA A 149 29.90 2.60 -13.72
CA ALA A 149 28.49 2.92 -13.82
C ALA A 149 28.29 4.42 -14.00
N ARG A 150 27.59 4.80 -15.08
CA ARG A 150 27.24 6.21 -15.35
C ARG A 150 25.81 6.56 -14.96
N ARG A 151 24.94 5.55 -14.81
CA ARG A 151 23.54 5.72 -14.43
C ARG A 151 23.06 4.59 -13.53
N VAL A 152 22.12 4.92 -12.66
CA VAL A 152 21.36 4.00 -11.82
C VAL A 152 19.88 4.18 -12.14
N LEU A 153 19.19 3.08 -12.42
CA LEU A 153 17.74 3.04 -12.48
C LEU A 153 17.22 2.42 -11.20
N ILE A 154 16.46 3.19 -10.44
CA ILE A 154 15.73 2.73 -9.27
C ILE A 154 14.35 2.29 -9.74
N CYS A 155 14.02 1.02 -9.51
CA CYS A 155 12.72 0.44 -9.83
C CYS A 155 11.97 0.16 -8.53
N ASP A 156 11.00 1.00 -8.19
CA ASP A 156 10.12 0.79 -7.05
C ASP A 156 8.81 0.17 -7.52
N VAL A 157 8.59 -1.11 -7.20
CA VAL A 157 7.39 -1.88 -7.59
C VAL A 157 6.62 -2.22 -6.33
N GLY A 158 5.61 -1.40 -6.03
CA GLY A 158 4.75 -1.54 -4.87
C GLY A 158 3.51 -2.42 -5.10
N GLY A 159 2.56 -2.32 -4.18
CA GLY A 159 1.26 -3.00 -4.29
C GLY A 159 0.41 -2.43 -5.43
N GLY A 160 0.19 -1.11 -5.46
CA GLY A 160 -0.68 -0.47 -6.45
C GLY A 160 0.03 0.30 -7.56
N THR A 161 1.32 0.59 -7.38
CA THR A 161 2.05 1.52 -8.25
C THR A 161 3.47 1.05 -8.53
N THR A 162 3.99 1.46 -9.69
CA THR A 162 5.41 1.31 -10.05
C THR A 162 5.96 2.68 -10.38
N ASP A 163 7.05 3.05 -9.73
CA ASP A 163 7.75 4.32 -9.90
C ASP A 163 9.20 4.04 -10.33
N LEU A 164 9.65 4.70 -11.39
CA LEU A 164 10.99 4.53 -11.95
C LEU A 164 11.77 5.84 -11.81
N THR A 165 12.97 5.80 -11.24
CA THR A 165 13.82 7.01 -11.09
C THR A 165 15.19 6.77 -11.67
N LEU A 166 15.61 7.63 -12.58
CA LEU A 166 16.94 7.59 -13.19
C LEU A 166 17.87 8.60 -12.50
N VAL A 167 19.04 8.12 -12.11
CA VAL A 167 20.08 8.90 -11.41
C VAL A 167 21.38 8.79 -12.21
N ASP A 168 21.99 9.94 -12.52
CA ASP A 168 23.32 10.03 -13.10
C ASP A 168 24.35 9.90 -11.98
N VAL A 169 25.44 9.22 -12.31
CA VAL A 169 26.60 9.04 -11.45
C VAL A 169 27.77 9.81 -12.05
N ALA A 170 28.34 10.72 -11.28
CA ALA A 170 29.50 11.51 -11.67
C ALA A 170 30.58 11.45 -10.57
N PRO A 171 31.86 11.72 -10.89
CA PRO A 171 32.86 11.96 -9.85
C PRO A 171 32.46 13.19 -9.01
N GLY A 172 32.43 13.04 -7.69
CA GLY A 172 32.25 14.14 -6.74
C GLY A 172 33.56 14.82 -6.37
N ASP A 173 33.46 15.99 -5.74
CA ASP A 173 34.61 16.84 -5.40
C ASP A 173 35.53 16.21 -4.34
N ASP A 174 35.01 15.30 -3.53
CA ASP A 174 35.72 14.53 -2.50
C ASP A 174 36.28 13.18 -3.01
N GLY A 175 36.11 12.91 -4.32
CA GLY A 175 36.49 11.65 -4.95
C GLY A 175 35.50 10.51 -4.70
N GLU A 176 34.39 10.75 -4.00
CA GLU A 176 33.25 9.82 -3.94
C GLU A 176 32.29 10.05 -5.12
N PRO A 177 31.49 9.05 -5.52
CA PRO A 177 30.46 9.25 -6.52
C PRO A 177 29.40 10.27 -6.07
N ALA A 178 29.15 11.27 -6.92
CA ALA A 178 28.04 12.21 -6.80
C ALA A 178 26.83 11.72 -7.61
N PHE A 179 25.63 11.86 -7.04
CA PHE A 179 24.39 11.36 -7.61
C PHE A 179 23.44 12.51 -7.95
N THR A 180 23.04 12.60 -9.21
CA THR A 180 22.07 13.61 -9.67
C THR A 180 20.85 12.93 -10.26
N ARG A 181 19.65 13.24 -9.74
CA ARG A 181 18.40 12.73 -10.33
C ARG A 181 18.19 13.36 -11.71
N VAL A 182 18.03 12.53 -12.73
CA VAL A 182 17.91 12.93 -14.14
C VAL A 182 16.46 12.93 -14.60
N GLY A 183 15.67 11.99 -14.09
CA GLY A 183 14.28 11.86 -14.50
C GLY A 183 13.49 10.92 -13.59
N VAL A 184 12.20 11.18 -13.55
CA VAL A 184 11.20 10.32 -12.90
C VAL A 184 10.27 9.84 -14.01
N GLY A 185 10.03 8.54 -14.06
CA GLY A 185 9.10 7.92 -14.98
C GLY A 185 7.66 8.33 -14.68
N ASN A 186 6.75 8.04 -15.62
CA ASN A 186 5.33 8.23 -15.38
C ASN A 186 4.87 7.38 -14.20
N HIS A 187 3.89 7.89 -13.46
CA HIS A 187 3.22 7.08 -12.44
C HIS A 187 2.47 5.93 -13.10
N LEU A 188 2.91 4.70 -12.90
CA LEU A 188 2.24 3.53 -13.44
C LEU A 188 1.32 2.95 -12.36
N MET A 189 0.03 2.85 -12.66
CA MET A 189 -0.97 2.14 -11.84
C MET A 189 -0.85 0.62 -12.04
N LEU A 190 0.36 0.12 -11.81
CA LEU A 190 0.77 -1.26 -12.02
C LEU A 190 1.60 -1.70 -10.81
N GLY A 191 1.21 -2.80 -10.17
CA GLY A 191 1.96 -3.37 -9.07
C GLY A 191 1.47 -4.77 -8.69
N GLY A 192 1.74 -5.15 -7.45
CA GLY A 192 1.31 -6.42 -6.87
C GLY A 192 -0.20 -6.71 -7.01
N ASP A 193 -1.06 -5.70 -6.84
CA ASP A 193 -2.52 -5.82 -6.94
C ASP A 193 -2.95 -6.27 -8.34
N ASN A 194 -2.31 -5.73 -9.38
CA ASN A 194 -2.56 -6.13 -10.77
C ASN A 194 -2.08 -7.55 -11.05
N MET A 195 -0.94 -7.95 -10.46
CA MET A 195 -0.44 -9.33 -10.56
C MET A 195 -1.41 -10.31 -9.89
N ASP A 196 -1.95 -9.96 -8.73
CA ASP A 196 -2.91 -10.79 -7.98
C ASP A 196 -4.20 -10.98 -8.77
N LEU A 197 -4.71 -9.90 -9.37
CA LEU A 197 -5.87 -9.95 -10.26
C LEU A 197 -5.60 -10.77 -11.52
N ALA A 198 -4.44 -10.60 -12.16
CA ALA A 198 -4.06 -11.35 -13.35
C ALA A 198 -3.99 -12.86 -13.06
N LEU A 199 -3.38 -13.25 -11.94
CA LEU A 199 -3.35 -14.63 -11.47
C LEU A 199 -4.77 -15.17 -11.19
N ALA A 200 -5.63 -14.38 -10.54
CA ALA A 200 -7.02 -14.77 -10.30
C ALA A 200 -7.78 -15.01 -11.61
N ARG A 201 -7.63 -14.12 -12.59
CA ARG A 201 -8.25 -14.27 -13.92
C ARG A 201 -7.70 -15.46 -14.70
N LEU A 202 -6.43 -15.81 -14.50
CA LEU A 202 -5.83 -17.01 -15.09
C LEU A 202 -6.39 -18.29 -14.46
N LEU A 203 -6.65 -18.29 -13.16
CA LEU A 203 -7.17 -19.45 -12.43
C LEU A 203 -8.69 -19.60 -12.52
N GLU A 204 -9.44 -18.51 -12.71
CA GLU A 204 -10.90 -18.49 -12.75
C GLU A 204 -11.50 -19.58 -13.67
N PRO A 205 -11.06 -19.77 -14.93
CA PRO A 205 -11.59 -20.81 -15.81
C PRO A 205 -11.34 -22.25 -15.33
N ARG A 206 -10.41 -22.47 -14.40
CA ARG A 206 -10.13 -23.79 -13.80
C ARG A 206 -11.03 -24.09 -12.60
N LEU A 207 -11.73 -23.08 -12.09
CA LEU A 207 -12.56 -23.14 -10.89
C LEU A 207 -14.06 -23.03 -11.21
N THR A 208 -14.40 -22.74 -12.45
CA THR A 208 -15.78 -22.52 -12.92
C THR A 208 -16.11 -23.41 -14.11
N GLU A 209 -17.40 -23.65 -14.34
CA GLU A 209 -17.84 -24.31 -15.56
C GLU A 209 -17.55 -23.43 -16.80
N PRO A 210 -17.31 -24.03 -17.98
CA PRO A 210 -17.11 -23.26 -19.21
C PRO A 210 -18.26 -22.26 -19.45
N GLY A 211 -17.91 -21.00 -19.71
CA GLY A 211 -18.89 -19.92 -19.95
C GLY A 211 -19.48 -19.27 -18.70
N THR A 212 -19.14 -19.76 -17.50
CA THR A 212 -19.53 -19.14 -16.22
C THR A 212 -18.41 -18.27 -15.65
N ARG A 213 -18.76 -17.25 -14.85
CA ARG A 213 -17.82 -16.37 -14.14
C ARG A 213 -18.07 -16.41 -12.65
N LEU A 214 -17.04 -16.14 -11.87
CA LEU A 214 -17.17 -15.98 -10.43
C LEU A 214 -18.01 -14.75 -10.11
N SER A 215 -18.77 -14.83 -9.00
CA SER A 215 -19.36 -13.65 -8.38
C SER A 215 -18.25 -12.66 -7.97
N ALA A 216 -18.59 -11.37 -7.82
CA ALA A 216 -17.61 -10.37 -7.36
C ALA A 216 -16.99 -10.73 -6.00
N ALA A 217 -17.78 -11.32 -5.10
CA ALA A 217 -17.30 -11.79 -3.79
C ALA A 217 -16.32 -12.97 -3.93
N SER A 218 -16.66 -13.97 -4.76
CA SER A 218 -15.79 -15.13 -4.99
C SER A 218 -14.51 -14.75 -5.72
N LEU A 219 -14.57 -13.82 -6.68
CA LEU A 219 -13.39 -13.28 -7.34
C LEU A 219 -12.48 -12.54 -6.35
N SER A 220 -13.05 -11.71 -5.47
CA SER A 220 -12.29 -10.98 -4.45
C SER A 220 -11.55 -11.95 -3.51
N GLN A 221 -12.21 -13.05 -3.11
CA GLN A 221 -11.57 -14.11 -2.35
C GLN A 221 -10.44 -14.78 -3.15
N LEU A 222 -10.65 -15.07 -4.43
CA LEU A 222 -9.62 -15.65 -5.29
C LEU A 222 -8.40 -14.74 -5.42
N VAL A 223 -8.60 -13.43 -5.61
CA VAL A 223 -7.52 -12.43 -5.67
C VAL A 223 -6.67 -12.47 -4.39
N GLU A 224 -7.30 -12.49 -3.22
CA GLU A 224 -6.58 -12.60 -1.94
C GLU A 224 -5.79 -13.91 -1.81
N ARG A 225 -6.35 -15.04 -2.30
CA ARG A 225 -5.63 -16.32 -2.33
C ARG A 225 -4.46 -16.30 -3.31
N CYS A 226 -4.61 -15.66 -4.46
CA CYS A 226 -3.53 -15.46 -5.43
C CYS A 226 -2.42 -14.59 -4.84
N ARG A 227 -2.76 -13.52 -4.13
CA ARG A 227 -1.79 -12.70 -3.39
C ARG A 227 -0.97 -13.53 -2.41
N ALA A 228 -1.66 -14.31 -1.56
CA ALA A 228 -0.99 -15.19 -0.61
C ALA A 228 -0.10 -16.24 -1.29
N ALA A 229 -0.53 -16.78 -2.44
CA ALA A 229 0.26 -17.73 -3.22
C ALA A 229 1.50 -17.05 -3.84
N LYS A 230 1.33 -15.88 -4.46
CA LYS A 230 2.40 -15.05 -5.03
C LYS A 230 3.46 -14.71 -3.98
N GLU A 231 3.04 -14.16 -2.84
CA GLU A 231 3.93 -13.79 -1.73
C GLU A 231 4.72 -15.02 -1.21
N ARG A 232 4.10 -16.20 -1.14
CA ARG A 232 4.79 -17.45 -0.75
C ARG A 232 5.77 -17.96 -1.80
N LEU A 233 5.41 -17.88 -3.08
CA LEU A 233 6.25 -18.35 -4.19
C LEU A 233 7.44 -17.44 -4.48
N LEU A 234 7.39 -16.18 -4.04
CA LEU A 234 8.48 -15.21 -4.19
C LEU A 234 9.28 -14.96 -2.91
N GLY A 235 8.94 -15.66 -1.81
CA GLY A 235 9.66 -15.55 -0.55
C GLY A 235 10.94 -16.39 -0.51
N ASP A 236 11.77 -16.17 0.51
CA ASP A 236 13.08 -16.85 0.66
C ASP A 236 12.96 -18.38 0.71
N ASP A 237 11.92 -18.91 1.36
CA ASP A 237 11.62 -20.34 1.48
C ASP A 237 10.50 -20.78 0.51
N ALA A 238 10.59 -20.36 -0.76
CA ALA A 238 9.55 -20.62 -1.75
C ALA A 238 9.33 -22.13 -2.00
N PRO A 239 8.09 -22.65 -1.86
CA PRO A 239 7.79 -24.03 -2.22
C PRO A 239 7.76 -24.18 -3.75
N ALA A 240 8.00 -25.40 -4.26
CA ALA A 240 7.91 -25.68 -5.70
C ALA A 240 6.50 -25.43 -6.29
N SER A 241 5.45 -25.49 -5.47
CA SER A 241 4.09 -25.14 -5.85
C SER A 241 3.24 -24.73 -4.64
N VAL A 242 2.16 -23.99 -4.89
CA VAL A 242 1.16 -23.62 -3.88
C VAL A 242 -0.24 -23.99 -4.38
N THR A 243 -0.99 -24.72 -3.55
CA THR A 243 -2.41 -24.98 -3.81
C THR A 243 -3.25 -23.75 -3.47
N VAL A 244 -4.04 -23.29 -4.45
CA VAL A 244 -5.05 -22.24 -4.27
C VAL A 244 -6.42 -22.90 -4.17
N THR A 245 -7.10 -22.67 -3.05
CA THR A 245 -8.45 -23.21 -2.81
C THR A 245 -9.44 -22.06 -2.69
N LEU A 246 -10.53 -22.15 -3.45
CA LEU A 246 -11.68 -21.28 -3.33
C LEU A 246 -12.81 -22.08 -2.69
N LEU A 247 -13.33 -21.63 -1.55
CA LEU A 247 -14.49 -22.27 -0.93
C LEU A 247 -15.71 -22.04 -1.83
N GLY A 248 -16.32 -23.12 -2.30
CA GLY A 248 -17.58 -23.03 -3.03
C GLY A 248 -18.68 -22.49 -2.11
N ALA A 249 -19.59 -21.68 -2.66
CA ALA A 249 -20.84 -21.34 -2.00
C ALA A 249 -21.76 -22.58 -2.04
N GLY A 250 -21.45 -23.61 -1.25
CA GLY A 250 -22.20 -24.85 -1.20
C GLY A 250 -23.42 -24.73 -0.29
N SER A 251 -24.59 -24.40 -0.84
CA SER A 251 -25.88 -24.77 -0.26
C SER A 251 -26.38 -26.07 -0.90
N LYS A 252 -25.74 -27.20 -0.60
CA LYS A 252 -26.31 -28.53 -0.84
C LYS A 252 -25.93 -29.47 0.30
N LEU A 253 -26.73 -29.45 1.35
CA LEU A 253 -27.01 -30.66 2.12
C LEU A 253 -27.94 -31.49 1.24
N VAL A 254 -27.39 -32.48 0.55
CA VAL A 254 -28.19 -33.59 0.00
C VAL A 254 -28.11 -34.69 1.04
N GLY A 255 -29.12 -34.72 1.92
CA GLY A 255 -29.59 -35.94 2.56
C GLY A 255 -30.75 -36.51 1.76
#